data_AF-A0A1S9AZ82-F1
#
_entry.id   AF-A0A1S9AZ82-F1
#
_cell.length_a   1.000
_cell.length_b   1.000
_cell.length_c   1.000
_cell.angle_alpha   90.00
_cell.angle_beta   90.00
_cell.angle_gamma   90.00
#
_symmetry.space_group_name_H-M   'P 1'
#
loop_
_entity.id
_entity.type
_entity.pdbx_description
1 polymer ?
#
loop_
_entity_poly.entity_id
_entity_poly.type
_entity_poly.pdbx_seq_one_letter_code
_entity_poly.pdbx_strand_id
1 'polypeptide(L)'
;MDYPTALEKLLRHAGLSKQKPSAEDFQYVLYLISDKKTFRPVQPLADDVVACLEVVNQHLNGAEPAETDDAAKASTLDRALVYALSSLLTTGRKYTTWVESESGFAPESVTEMRRTVQAIELGWNFVLAGDSNSIRKDVDTWLD
;
A
#
# COMPACT_ATOMS: atom_id res chain seq x y z
N MET A 1 -8.89 -13.50 2.34
CA MET A 1 -7.73 -13.40 3.26
C MET A 1 -8.25 -12.90 4.60
N ASP A 2 -7.66 -13.32 5.72
CA ASP A 2 -8.02 -12.81 7.05
C ASP A 2 -7.09 -11.66 7.49
N TYR A 3 -7.45 -10.97 8.57
CA TYR A 3 -6.70 -9.82 9.07
C TYR A 3 -5.24 -10.17 9.47
N PRO A 4 -4.96 -11.26 10.23
CA PRO A 4 -3.56 -11.61 10.54
C PRO A 4 -2.70 -11.84 9.30
N THR A 5 -3.25 -12.50 8.27
CA THR A 5 -2.53 -12.71 7.00
C THR A 5 -2.30 -11.39 6.26
N ALA A 6 -3.30 -10.50 6.23
CA ALA A 6 -3.18 -9.18 5.63
C ALA A 6 -2.10 -8.34 6.33
N LEU A 7 -2.07 -8.36 7.65
CA LEU A 7 -1.07 -7.65 8.44
C LEU A 7 0.35 -8.18 8.20
N GLU A 8 0.54 -9.51 8.18
CA GLU A 8 1.85 -10.09 7.87
C GLU A 8 2.31 -9.72 6.46
N LYS A 9 1.41 -9.71 5.47
CA LYS A 9 1.73 -9.24 4.12
C LYS A 9 2.13 -7.76 4.09
N LEU A 10 1.40 -6.88 4.79
CA LEU A 10 1.76 -5.47 4.90
C LEU A 10 3.13 -5.29 5.55
N LEU A 11 3.43 -6.04 6.62
CA LEU A 11 4.74 -6.05 7.27
C LEU A 11 5.85 -6.52 6.31
N ARG A 12 5.56 -7.52 5.48
CA ARG A 12 6.48 -7.98 4.43
C ARG A 12 6.74 -6.90 3.38
N HIS A 13 5.70 -6.30 2.79
CA HIS A 13 5.86 -5.21 1.84
C HIS A 13 6.63 -4.02 2.44
N ALA A 14 6.44 -3.76 3.74
CA ALA A 14 7.09 -2.70 4.50
C ALA A 14 8.54 -3.02 4.94
N GLY A 15 9.09 -4.20 4.57
CA GLY A 15 10.44 -4.60 4.96
C GLY A 15 10.61 -4.90 6.46
N LEU A 16 9.52 -5.14 7.18
CA LEU A 16 9.47 -5.34 8.62
C LEU A 16 9.28 -6.80 9.04
N SER A 17 8.98 -7.69 8.09
CA SER A 17 8.87 -9.12 8.36
C SER A 17 10.24 -9.75 8.64
N LYS A 18 10.24 -10.82 9.44
CA LYS A 18 11.43 -11.65 9.69
C LYS A 18 11.77 -12.57 8.52
N GLN A 19 10.86 -12.68 7.55
CA GLN A 19 11.04 -13.53 6.38
C GLN A 19 12.05 -12.91 5.41
N LYS A 20 12.71 -13.76 4.61
CA LYS A 20 13.67 -13.29 3.60
C LYS A 20 12.92 -12.45 2.55
N PRO A 21 13.41 -11.23 2.23
CA PRO A 21 12.82 -10.42 1.17
C PRO A 21 12.84 -11.12 -0.19
N SER A 22 11.82 -10.82 -0.99
CA SER A 22 11.51 -11.45 -2.28
C SER A 22 10.96 -10.43 -3.27
N ALA A 23 10.90 -10.79 -4.55
CA ALA A 23 10.38 -9.91 -5.61
C ALA A 23 8.88 -9.61 -5.51
N GLU A 24 8.18 -10.22 -4.54
CA GLU A 24 6.78 -9.94 -4.20
C GLU A 24 6.66 -8.85 -3.12
N ASP A 25 7.77 -8.42 -2.50
CA ASP A 25 7.75 -7.44 -1.43
C ASP A 25 8.06 -6.04 -1.96
N PHE A 26 7.19 -5.06 -1.65
CA PHE A 26 7.23 -3.71 -2.26
C PHE A 26 8.57 -3.01 -2.03
N GLN A 27 8.99 -2.87 -0.77
CA GLN A 27 10.27 -2.21 -0.45
C GLN A 27 11.49 -2.92 -1.03
N TYR A 28 11.43 -4.25 -1.17
CA TYR A 28 12.54 -4.99 -1.77
C TYR A 28 12.65 -4.69 -3.27
N VAL A 29 11.51 -4.61 -3.97
CA VAL A 29 11.49 -4.22 -5.38
C VAL A 29 11.99 -2.78 -5.55
N LEU A 30 11.60 -1.85 -4.68
CA LEU A 30 12.15 -0.49 -4.68
C LEU A 30 13.68 -0.52 -4.53
N TYR A 31 14.21 -1.27 -3.56
CA TYR A 31 15.65 -1.48 -3.40
C TYR A 31 16.30 -2.00 -4.68
N LEU A 32 15.73 -3.01 -5.34
CA LEU A 32 16.28 -3.56 -6.60
C LEU A 32 16.28 -2.53 -7.74
N ILE A 33 15.28 -1.66 -7.81
CA ILE A 33 15.23 -0.58 -8.81
C ILE A 33 16.38 0.40 -8.57
N SER A 34 16.64 0.78 -7.33
CA SER A 34 17.76 1.67 -6.98
C SER A 34 19.12 1.01 -7.20
N ASP A 35 19.30 -0.24 -6.76
CA ASP A 35 20.55 -0.98 -6.87
C ASP A 35 20.94 -1.25 -8.33
N LYS A 36 19.97 -1.63 -9.17
CA LYS A 36 20.21 -1.97 -10.58
C LYS A 36 19.98 -0.82 -11.54
N LYS A 37 19.50 0.33 -11.05
CA LYS A 37 19.09 1.49 -11.86
C LYS A 37 18.21 1.09 -13.06
N THR A 38 17.37 0.08 -12.84
CA THR A 38 16.50 -0.53 -13.86
C THR A 38 15.12 -0.67 -13.29
N PHE A 39 14.11 -0.16 -13.99
CA PHE A 39 12.75 -0.21 -13.51
C PHE A 39 12.23 -1.65 -13.46
N ARG A 40 11.38 -1.92 -12.47
CA ARG A 40 10.64 -3.16 -12.31
C ARG A 40 9.18 -2.78 -12.06
N PRO A 41 8.21 -3.49 -12.65
CA PRO A 41 6.80 -3.20 -12.38
C PRO A 41 6.51 -3.25 -10.88
N VAL A 42 5.85 -2.20 -10.40
CA VAL A 42 5.44 -2.02 -9.00
C VAL A 42 3.92 -2.02 -8.86
N GLN A 43 3.16 -1.85 -9.94
CA GLN A 43 1.70 -1.89 -9.90
C GLN A 43 1.14 -3.18 -9.27
N PRO A 44 1.62 -4.40 -9.60
CA PRO A 44 1.09 -5.62 -8.97
C PRO A 44 1.33 -5.67 -7.45
N LEU A 45 2.38 -4.99 -6.97
CA LEU A 45 2.71 -4.90 -5.54
C LEU A 45 1.77 -3.91 -4.84
N ALA A 46 1.45 -2.80 -5.51
CA ALA A 46 0.40 -1.88 -5.07
C ALA A 46 -0.94 -2.61 -4.97
N ASP A 47 -1.23 -3.46 -5.94
CA ASP A 47 -2.47 -4.21 -5.98
C ASP A 47 -2.58 -5.17 -4.79
N ASP A 48 -1.51 -5.88 -4.44
CA ASP A 48 -1.50 -6.75 -3.26
C ASP A 48 -1.63 -5.96 -1.96
N VAL A 49 -0.97 -4.79 -1.86
CA VAL A 49 -1.11 -3.89 -0.70
C VAL A 49 -2.55 -3.37 -0.57
N VAL A 50 -3.19 -2.93 -1.66
CA VAL A 50 -4.59 -2.48 -1.66
C VAL A 50 -5.53 -3.62 -1.26
N ALA A 51 -5.27 -4.85 -1.73
CA ALA A 51 -6.05 -6.02 -1.31
C ALA A 51 -5.88 -6.31 0.20
N CYS A 52 -4.70 -6.07 0.77
CA CYS A 52 -4.51 -6.14 2.22
C CYS A 52 -5.30 -5.04 2.95
N LEU A 53 -5.30 -3.82 2.41
CA LEU A 53 -6.04 -2.70 2.99
C LEU A 53 -7.54 -2.92 2.98
N GLU A 54 -8.10 -3.56 1.95
CA GLU A 54 -9.51 -3.96 1.91
C GLU A 54 -9.86 -4.86 3.12
N VAL A 55 -9.04 -5.86 3.40
CA VAL A 55 -9.25 -6.79 4.53
C VAL A 55 -9.08 -6.07 5.87
N VAL A 56 -8.09 -5.17 5.97
CA VAL A 56 -7.89 -4.34 7.17
C VAL A 56 -9.10 -3.42 7.40
N ASN A 57 -9.63 -2.79 6.35
CA ASN A 57 -10.81 -1.94 6.41
C ASN A 57 -12.01 -2.73 6.94
N GLN A 58 -12.28 -3.90 6.36
CA GLN A 58 -13.38 -4.75 6.80
C GLN A 58 -13.22 -5.25 8.24
N HIS A 59 -11.98 -5.50 8.68
CA HIS A 59 -11.70 -5.90 10.05
C HIS A 59 -11.92 -4.77 11.06
N LEU A 60 -11.48 -3.55 10.73
CA LEU A 60 -11.53 -2.40 11.64
C LEU A 60 -12.87 -1.68 11.62
N ASN A 61 -13.52 -1.65 10.46
CA ASN A 61 -14.69 -0.82 10.20
C ASN A 61 -15.95 -1.64 9.91
N GLY A 62 -15.92 -2.97 10.04
CA GLY A 62 -17.07 -3.85 9.81
C GLY A 62 -17.13 -4.43 8.39
N ALA A 63 -17.94 -5.47 8.19
CA ALA A 63 -18.02 -6.19 6.91
C ALA A 63 -18.43 -5.29 5.73
N GLU A 64 -19.25 -4.27 6.01
CA GLU A 64 -19.65 -3.19 5.10
C GLU A 64 -19.29 -1.86 5.78
N PRO A 65 -18.05 -1.37 5.60
CA PRO A 65 -17.53 -0.20 6.33
C PRO A 65 -18.39 1.05 6.25
N ALA A 66 -18.90 1.37 5.05
CA ALA A 66 -19.71 2.56 4.81
C ALA A 66 -21.07 2.53 5.54
N GLU A 67 -21.55 1.33 5.88
CA GLU A 67 -22.84 1.11 6.54
C GLU A 67 -22.68 0.87 8.05
N THR A 68 -21.44 0.69 8.51
CA THR A 68 -21.15 0.39 9.91
C THR A 68 -21.21 1.67 10.74
N ASP A 69 -21.96 1.62 11.84
CA ASP A 69 -22.04 2.70 12.81
C ASP A 69 -20.65 3.08 13.33
N ASP A 70 -20.35 4.38 13.41
CA ASP A 70 -19.04 4.88 13.86
C ASP A 70 -18.66 4.38 15.26
N ALA A 71 -19.63 4.12 16.14
CA ALA A 71 -19.38 3.56 17.47
C ALA A 71 -18.96 2.07 17.44
N ALA A 72 -19.26 1.36 16.35
CA ALA A 72 -18.83 -0.02 16.11
C ALA A 72 -17.48 -0.12 15.39
N LYS A 73 -16.98 0.98 14.81
CA LYS A 73 -15.64 1.03 14.19
C LYS A 73 -14.54 1.02 15.26
N ALA A 74 -13.38 0.49 14.91
CA ALA A 74 -12.25 0.39 15.80
C ALA A 74 -11.77 1.78 16.25
N SER A 75 -11.80 2.04 17.57
CA SER A 75 -11.35 3.31 18.15
C SER A 75 -9.82 3.44 18.23
N THR A 76 -9.09 2.35 17.97
CA THR A 76 -7.63 2.30 18.02
C THR A 76 -7.08 1.43 16.90
N LEU A 77 -5.90 1.80 16.40
CA LEU A 77 -5.17 1.05 15.39
C LEU A 77 -3.99 0.31 16.00
N ASP A 78 -3.69 -0.87 15.45
CA ASP A 78 -2.47 -1.61 15.81
C ASP A 78 -1.22 -0.78 15.43
N ARG A 79 -0.29 -0.61 16.37
CA ARG A 79 0.97 0.08 16.14
C ARG A 79 1.79 -0.56 15.03
N ALA A 80 1.77 -1.89 14.89
CA ALA A 80 2.48 -2.60 13.84
C ALA A 80 1.91 -2.25 12.45
N LEU A 81 0.58 -2.19 12.33
CA LEU A 81 -0.10 -1.76 11.12
C LEU A 81 0.29 -0.32 10.75
N VAL A 82 0.15 0.61 11.70
CA VAL A 82 0.48 2.03 11.48
C VAL A 82 1.94 2.19 11.07
N TYR A 83 2.86 1.46 11.70
CA TYR A 83 4.28 1.52 11.36
C TYR A 83 4.58 0.93 9.97
N ALA A 84 3.92 -0.17 9.60
CA ALA A 84 4.03 -0.76 8.26
C ALA A 84 3.61 0.24 7.18
N LEU A 85 2.44 0.86 7.33
CA LEU A 85 1.93 1.85 6.37
C LEU A 85 2.79 3.10 6.32
N SER A 86 3.23 3.62 7.48
CA SER A 86 4.14 4.75 7.54
C SER A 86 5.47 4.45 6.83
N SER A 87 6.03 3.25 7.00
CA SER A 87 7.25 2.79 6.33
C SER A 87 7.06 2.67 4.81
N LEU A 88 5.93 2.09 4.36
CA LEU A 88 5.56 1.97 2.95
C LEU A 88 5.44 3.35 2.29
N LEU A 89 4.68 4.26 2.88
CA LEU A 89 4.42 5.58 2.30
C LEU A 89 5.67 6.47 2.30
N THR A 90 6.44 6.47 3.39
CA THR A 90 7.67 7.27 3.48
C THR A 90 8.69 6.79 2.44
N THR A 91 8.87 5.47 2.33
CA THR A 91 9.80 4.89 1.36
C THR A 91 9.29 5.07 -0.07
N GLY A 92 8.01 4.79 -0.32
CA GLY A 92 7.36 4.97 -1.61
C GLY A 92 7.54 6.39 -2.13
N ARG A 93 7.17 7.41 -1.33
CA ARG A 93 7.34 8.83 -1.70
C ARG A 93 8.79 9.18 -2.04
N LYS A 94 9.73 8.74 -1.20
CA LYS A 94 11.17 8.96 -1.45
C LYS A 94 11.60 8.37 -2.80
N TYR A 95 11.15 7.17 -3.11
CA TYR A 95 11.48 6.50 -4.37
C TYR A 95 10.78 7.13 -5.57
N THR A 96 9.53 7.57 -5.44
CA THR A 96 8.83 8.33 -6.48
C THR A 96 9.60 9.59 -6.83
N THR A 97 9.96 10.41 -5.84
CA THR A 97 10.75 11.63 -6.08
C THR A 97 12.12 11.32 -6.70
N TRP A 98 12.79 10.27 -6.24
CA TRP A 98 14.07 9.87 -6.80
C TRP A 98 13.93 9.41 -8.27
N VAL A 99 12.99 8.51 -8.59
CA VAL A 99 12.72 8.03 -9.96
C VAL A 99 12.35 9.18 -10.89
N GLU A 100 11.57 10.16 -10.42
CA GLU A 100 11.22 11.38 -11.17
C GLU A 100 12.44 12.25 -11.48
N SER A 101 13.41 12.31 -10.57
CA SER A 101 14.62 13.14 -10.70
C SER A 101 15.77 12.47 -11.46
N GLU A 102 15.79 11.14 -11.51
CA GLU A 102 16.89 10.35 -12.04
C GLU A 102 16.79 10.23 -13.57
N SER A 103 17.91 10.41 -14.25
CA SER A 103 17.98 10.18 -15.70
C SER A 103 17.95 8.68 -16.03
N GLY A 104 17.22 8.29 -17.09
CA GLY A 104 17.25 6.92 -17.61
C GLY A 104 16.02 6.07 -17.28
N PHE A 105 15.10 6.57 -16.46
CA PHE A 105 13.77 5.97 -16.35
C PHE A 105 12.84 6.49 -17.43
N ALA A 106 12.03 5.60 -18.00
CA ALA A 106 11.05 5.97 -19.00
C ALA A 106 9.85 6.69 -18.35
N PRO A 107 9.18 7.63 -19.04
CA PRO A 107 8.05 8.38 -18.49
C PRO A 107 6.92 7.51 -17.94
N GLU A 108 6.66 6.36 -18.57
CA GLU A 108 5.68 5.37 -18.12
C GLU A 108 6.07 4.73 -16.78
N SER A 109 7.36 4.46 -16.55
CA SER A 109 7.87 3.93 -15.29
C SER A 109 7.74 4.93 -14.14
N VAL A 110 8.01 6.20 -14.43
CA VAL A 110 7.80 7.31 -13.49
C VAL A 110 6.31 7.43 -13.13
N THR A 111 5.44 7.34 -14.13
CA THR A 111 3.98 7.40 -13.96
C THR A 111 3.46 6.23 -13.14
N GLU A 112 3.94 5.00 -13.42
CA GLU A 112 3.57 3.80 -12.66
C GLU A 112 3.99 3.91 -11.20
N MET A 113 5.23 4.35 -10.92
CA MET A 113 5.70 4.57 -9.54
C MET A 113 4.83 5.57 -8.79
N ARG A 114 4.49 6.70 -9.42
CA ARG A 114 3.63 7.72 -8.84
C ARG A 114 2.23 7.17 -8.54
N ARG A 115 1.58 6.53 -9.53
CA ARG A 115 0.24 5.95 -9.38
C ARG A 115 0.20 4.86 -8.30
N THR A 116 1.24 4.02 -8.23
CA THR A 116 1.39 2.98 -7.21
C THR A 116 1.38 3.58 -5.80
N VAL A 117 2.19 4.61 -5.54
CA VAL A 117 2.24 5.23 -4.21
C VAL A 117 0.93 5.96 -3.89
N GLN A 118 0.33 6.65 -4.86
CA GLN A 118 -0.99 7.28 -4.70
C GLN A 118 -2.08 6.26 -4.37
N ALA A 119 -2.08 5.09 -5.00
CA ALA A 119 -3.03 4.01 -4.71
C ALA A 119 -2.93 3.52 -3.26
N ILE A 120 -1.71 3.35 -2.74
CA ILE A 120 -1.48 2.95 -1.35
C ILE A 120 -1.93 4.05 -0.38
N GLU A 121 -1.66 5.32 -0.70
CA GLU A 121 -2.10 6.47 0.11
C GLU A 121 -3.62 6.59 0.19
N LEU A 122 -4.30 6.50 -0.96
CA LEU A 122 -5.75 6.53 -1.04
C LEU A 122 -6.35 5.34 -0.30
N GLY A 123 -5.83 4.14 -0.53
CA GLY A 123 -6.27 2.94 0.19
C GLY A 123 -6.15 3.08 1.69
N TRP A 124 -5.04 3.64 2.19
CA TRP A 124 -4.88 3.89 3.61
C TRP A 124 -5.85 4.96 4.14
N ASN A 125 -6.12 6.02 3.38
CA ASN A 125 -7.11 7.02 3.75
C ASN A 125 -8.51 6.41 3.86
N PHE A 126 -8.91 5.51 2.96
CA PHE A 126 -10.21 4.83 3.03
C PHE A 126 -10.30 3.91 4.25
N VAL A 127 -9.21 3.23 4.65
CA VAL A 127 -9.17 2.48 5.93
C VAL A 127 -9.41 3.41 7.12
N LEU A 128 -8.78 4.59 7.13
CA LEU A 128 -8.90 5.54 8.24
C LEU A 128 -10.29 6.20 8.31
N ALA A 129 -10.88 6.50 7.16
CA ALA A 129 -12.23 7.06 7.09
C ALA A 129 -13.30 6.00 7.40
N GLY A 130 -13.05 4.75 7.00
CA GLY A 130 -13.99 3.65 7.20
C GLY A 130 -15.30 3.86 6.46
N ASP A 131 -15.26 4.53 5.31
CA ASP A 131 -16.43 4.93 4.52
C ASP A 131 -16.48 4.28 3.12
N SER A 132 -15.56 3.37 2.84
CA SER A 132 -15.49 2.63 1.57
C SER A 132 -15.87 1.16 1.76
N ASN A 133 -16.82 0.68 0.95
CA ASN A 133 -17.16 -0.74 0.85
C ASN A 133 -16.26 -1.51 -0.15
N SER A 134 -15.51 -0.78 -0.98
CA SER A 134 -14.53 -1.37 -1.90
C SER A 134 -13.41 -0.38 -2.17
N ILE A 135 -12.34 -0.50 -1.39
CA ILE A 135 -11.13 0.31 -1.55
C ILE A 135 -10.59 0.18 -2.97
N ARG A 136 -10.56 -1.04 -3.53
CA ARG A 136 -10.11 -1.25 -4.92
C ARG A 136 -10.86 -0.32 -5.89
N LYS A 137 -12.18 -0.39 -5.87
CA LYS A 137 -13.03 0.36 -6.80
C LYS A 137 -12.86 1.87 -6.64
N ASP A 138 -12.77 2.33 -5.40
CA ASP A 138 -12.64 3.76 -5.13
C ASP A 138 -11.26 4.28 -5.50
N VAL A 139 -10.19 3.51 -5.26
CA VAL A 139 -8.84 3.83 -5.74
C VAL A 139 -8.79 3.90 -7.26
N ASP A 140 -9.35 2.92 -7.97
CA ASP A 140 -9.36 2.91 -9.44
C ASP A 140 -10.12 4.14 -9.98
N THR A 141 -11.28 4.45 -9.41
CA THR A 141 -12.10 5.63 -9.78
C THR A 141 -11.36 6.96 -9.56
N TRP A 142 -10.53 7.06 -8.51
CA TRP A 142 -9.78 8.27 -8.19
C TRP A 142 -8.55 8.48 -9.07
N LEU A 143 -7.99 7.40 -9.62
CA LEU A 143 -6.75 7.45 -10.40
C LEU A 143 -7.00 7.42 -11.91
N ASP A 144 -8.19 7.07 -12.38
CA ASP A 144 -8.63 7.25 -13.77
C ASP A 144 -8.70 8.73 -14.19
#